data_AF-A0A7J2YD59-F1
#
_entry.id   AF-A0A7J2YD59-F1
#
_cell.length_a   1.000
_cell.length_b   1.000
_cell.length_c   1.000
_cell.angle_alpha   90.00
_cell.angle_beta   90.00
_cell.angle_gamma   90.00
#
_symmetry.space_group_name_H-M   'P 1'
#
loop_
_entity.id
_entity.type
_entity.pdbx_description
1 polymer ?
#
loop_
_entity_poly.entity_id
_entity_poly.type
_entity_poly.pdbx_seq_one_letter_code
_entity_poly.pdbx_strand_id
1 'polypeptide(L)'
;MPFYECNENQFVENVRRLLESQQHFIVNRRISMYDDAKYGLATIPDQEFEKYSMICDRKSFRYTVYAKVPFVDDSHGRFYSEGEALHSASNLNYPKISVPYYKVEYSFNLWGSTYMHTFDVLFNPNIVIEKKELSARMKGSIEMKRKRTSTLVHVLKFDPPDEKILSLNLPNKVIVFDVKKMTRVFDI
;
A
#
# COMPACT_ATOMS: atom_id res chain seq x y z
N MET A 1 -12.55 26.43 -3.21
CA MET A 1 -13.69 25.62 -3.67
C MET A 1 -14.02 24.63 -2.56
N PRO A 2 -15.30 24.45 -2.17
CA PRO A 2 -15.70 23.46 -1.17
C PRO A 2 -15.49 22.03 -1.68
N PHE A 3 -15.07 21.13 -0.78
CA PHE A 3 -14.84 19.71 -1.03
C PHE A 3 -15.92 18.88 -0.33
N TYR A 4 -16.50 17.92 -1.06
CA TYR A 4 -17.48 16.97 -0.57
C TYR A 4 -16.94 15.55 -0.68
N GLU A 5 -16.53 14.99 0.45
CA GLU A 5 -16.09 13.60 0.54
C GLU A 5 -17.30 12.67 0.55
N CYS A 6 -17.30 11.72 -0.38
CA CYS A 6 -18.36 10.74 -0.60
C CYS A 6 -17.82 9.35 -0.29
N ASN A 7 -18.67 8.48 0.25
CA ASN A 7 -18.41 7.04 0.13
C ASN A 7 -18.64 6.58 -1.33
N GLU A 8 -18.24 5.35 -1.64
CA GLU A 8 -18.30 4.80 -3.00
C GLU A 8 -19.72 4.87 -3.59
N ASN A 9 -20.72 4.38 -2.86
CA ASN A 9 -22.11 4.34 -3.31
C ASN A 9 -22.68 5.74 -3.56
N GLN A 10 -22.39 6.70 -2.68
CA GLN A 10 -22.78 8.09 -2.86
C GLN A 10 -22.12 8.70 -4.10
N PHE A 11 -20.84 8.43 -4.32
CA PHE A 11 -20.12 8.92 -5.49
C PHE A 11 -20.71 8.37 -6.79
N VAL A 12 -20.93 7.05 -6.86
CA VAL A 12 -21.52 6.38 -8.02
C VAL A 12 -22.94 6.88 -8.30
N GLU A 13 -23.77 7.04 -7.26
CA GLU A 13 -25.14 7.55 -7.42
C GLU A 13 -25.17 9.01 -7.88
N ASN A 14 -24.26 9.86 -7.38
CA ASN A 14 -24.15 11.24 -7.84
C ASN A 14 -23.76 11.30 -9.33
N VAL A 15 -22.79 10.49 -9.74
CA VAL A 15 -22.40 10.34 -11.16
C VAL A 15 -23.59 9.85 -11.99
N ARG A 16 -24.36 8.88 -11.51
CA ARG A 16 -25.55 8.36 -12.20
C ARG A 16 -26.60 9.45 -12.43
N ARG A 17 -26.91 10.25 -11.40
CA ARG A 17 -27.87 11.37 -11.49
C ARG A 17 -27.39 12.47 -12.44
N LEU A 18 -26.08 12.74 -12.50
CA LEU A 18 -25.52 13.71 -13.44
C LEU A 18 -25.63 13.26 -14.89
N LEU A 19 -25.54 11.95 -15.15
CA LEU A 19 -25.80 11.43 -16.50
C LEU A 19 -27.28 11.58 -16.89
N GLU A 20 -28.20 11.40 -15.95
CA GLU A 20 -29.65 11.59 -16.17
C GLU A 20 -30.00 13.05 -16.45
N SER A 21 -29.28 14.00 -15.82
CA SER A 21 -29.50 15.44 -16.02
C SER A 21 -28.93 15.98 -17.34
N GLN A 22 -28.33 15.13 -18.18
CA GLN A 22 -27.68 15.48 -19.46
C GLN A 22 -26.60 16.57 -19.33
N GLN A 23 -26.03 16.75 -18.15
CA GLN A 23 -24.92 17.66 -17.95
C GLN A 23 -23.62 17.01 -18.42
N HIS A 24 -22.77 17.79 -19.07
CA HIS A 24 -21.42 17.34 -19.41
C HIS A 24 -20.52 17.50 -18.20
N PHE A 25 -19.89 16.40 -17.77
CA PHE A 25 -18.91 16.39 -16.70
C PHE A 25 -17.81 15.38 -17.02
N ILE A 26 -16.67 15.55 -16.36
CA ILE A 26 -15.53 14.64 -16.44
C ILE A 26 -15.25 14.12 -15.05
N VAL A 27 -15.05 12.81 -14.95
CA VAL A 27 -14.57 12.18 -13.73
C VAL A 27 -13.07 12.05 -13.85
N ASN A 28 -12.34 12.70 -12.95
CA ASN A 28 -10.90 12.58 -12.85
C ASN A 28 -10.55 11.41 -11.94
N ARG A 29 -9.57 10.61 -12.34
CA ARG A 29 -8.94 9.60 -11.49
C ARG A 29 -7.49 9.98 -11.26
N ARG A 30 -7.05 9.95 -10.00
CA ARG A 30 -5.66 10.16 -9.60
C ARG A 30 -5.20 8.98 -8.76
N ILE A 31 -4.06 8.41 -9.12
CA ILE A 31 -3.44 7.31 -8.38
C ILE A 31 -2.09 7.79 -7.86
N SER A 32 -1.82 7.60 -6.58
CA SER A 32 -0.57 8.02 -5.94
C SER A 32 -0.05 6.92 -5.02
N MET A 33 1.24 6.60 -5.11
CA MET A 33 1.89 5.61 -4.25
C MET A 33 2.28 6.24 -2.91
N TYR A 34 2.03 5.51 -1.84
CA TYR A 34 2.38 5.89 -0.47
C TYR A 34 3.04 4.73 0.26
N ASP A 35 3.96 5.09 1.16
CA ASP A 35 4.65 4.20 2.10
C ASP A 35 4.97 5.02 3.36
N ASP A 36 3.92 5.38 4.09
CA ASP A 36 3.93 6.34 5.21
C ASP A 36 3.63 5.67 6.55
N ALA A 37 3.86 4.35 6.65
CA ALA A 37 3.57 3.55 7.83
C ALA A 37 2.09 3.48 8.28
N LYS A 38 1.15 4.02 7.48
CA LYS A 38 -0.30 3.88 7.74
C LYS A 38 -0.75 2.42 7.85
N TYR A 39 -0.23 1.58 6.97
CA TYR A 39 -0.50 0.15 6.96
C TYR A 39 0.74 -0.61 7.43
N GLY A 40 0.58 -1.37 8.50
CA GLY A 40 1.61 -2.27 9.00
C GLY A 40 1.01 -3.63 9.33
N LEU A 41 1.86 -4.63 9.51
CA LEU A 41 1.43 -6.02 9.66
C LEU A 41 0.50 -6.28 10.88
N ALA A 42 0.53 -5.42 11.90
CA ALA A 42 -0.37 -5.50 13.05
C ALA A 42 -1.76 -4.88 12.77
N THR A 43 -1.84 -3.90 11.86
CA THR A 43 -3.05 -3.09 11.63
C THR A 43 -3.87 -3.56 10.43
N ILE A 44 -3.27 -4.31 9.51
CA ILE A 44 -3.99 -4.89 8.37
C ILE A 44 -4.99 -5.98 8.82
N PRO A 45 -6.10 -6.16 8.09
CA PRO A 45 -7.07 -7.22 8.37
C PRO A 45 -6.45 -8.62 8.32
N ASP A 46 -7.05 -9.56 9.05
CA ASP A 46 -6.58 -10.95 9.15
C ASP A 46 -6.42 -11.63 7.78
N GLN A 47 -7.37 -11.40 6.88
CA GLN A 47 -7.35 -11.92 5.51
C GLN A 47 -6.14 -11.42 4.71
N GLU A 48 -5.75 -10.16 4.90
CA GLU A 48 -4.58 -9.57 4.26
C GLU A 48 -3.28 -10.02 4.95
N PHE A 49 -3.31 -10.18 6.28
CA PHE A 49 -2.17 -10.69 7.04
C PHE A 49 -1.78 -12.12 6.67
N GLU A 50 -2.75 -12.96 6.30
CA GLU A 50 -2.49 -14.35 5.91
C GLU A 50 -1.47 -14.48 4.77
N LYS A 51 -1.39 -13.46 3.89
CA LYS A 51 -0.40 -13.41 2.80
C LYS A 51 1.06 -13.36 3.30
N TYR A 52 1.28 -13.02 4.57
CA TYR A 52 2.59 -12.92 5.22
C TYR A 52 2.91 -14.10 6.15
N SER A 53 1.99 -15.07 6.32
CA SER A 53 2.09 -16.15 7.31
C SER A 53 3.31 -17.08 7.12
N MET A 54 3.90 -17.05 5.92
CA MET A 54 5.14 -17.76 5.61
C MET A 54 6.34 -17.20 6.38
N ILE A 55 6.40 -15.88 6.62
CA ILE A 55 7.55 -15.19 7.22
C ILE A 55 7.24 -14.47 8.54
N CYS A 56 5.96 -14.26 8.84
CA CYS A 56 5.50 -13.50 9.99
C CYS A 56 4.45 -14.28 10.77
N ASP A 57 4.50 -14.17 12.09
CA ASP A 57 3.44 -14.65 12.99
C ASP A 57 2.89 -13.49 13.81
N ARG A 58 1.56 -13.39 13.92
CA ARG A 58 0.88 -12.35 14.71
C ARG A 58 0.27 -12.98 15.96
N LYS A 59 0.72 -12.54 17.13
CA LYS A 59 0.23 -13.06 18.41
C LYS A 59 -1.02 -12.30 18.86
N SER A 60 -2.13 -13.03 18.93
CA SER A 60 -3.49 -12.53 19.18
C SER A 60 -3.68 -11.78 20.50
N PHE A 61 -2.83 -11.97 21.50
CA PHE A 61 -2.96 -11.25 22.77
C PHE A 61 -2.67 -9.74 22.63
N ARG A 62 -1.97 -9.30 21.58
CA ARG A 62 -1.58 -7.89 21.40
C ARG A 62 -1.51 -7.41 19.94
N TYR A 63 -1.79 -8.22 18.93
CA TYR A 63 -1.48 -7.89 17.51
C TYR A 63 0.01 -7.62 17.25
N THR A 64 0.91 -7.93 18.20
CA THR A 64 2.34 -7.85 17.93
C THR A 64 2.72 -8.89 16.88
N VAL A 65 3.42 -8.43 15.84
CA VAL A 65 3.92 -9.27 14.75
C VAL A 65 5.40 -9.53 14.96
N TYR A 66 5.78 -10.79 14.84
CA TYR A 66 7.15 -11.27 14.94
C TYR A 66 7.56 -11.91 13.62
N ALA A 67 8.85 -11.84 13.32
CA ALA A 67 9.45 -12.64 12.26
C ALA A 67 9.46 -14.12 12.68
N LYS A 68 8.87 -14.98 11.86
CA LYS A 68 8.82 -16.43 12.05
C LYS A 68 10.09 -17.12 11.59
N VAL A 69 10.70 -16.59 10.54
CA VAL A 69 11.96 -17.05 9.95
C VAL A 69 12.81 -15.82 9.64
N PRO A 70 14.15 -15.94 9.50
CA PRO A 70 14.95 -14.83 9.04
C PRO A 70 14.61 -14.47 7.59
N PHE A 71 14.38 -13.18 7.31
CA PHE A 71 14.09 -12.70 5.96
C PHE A 71 14.65 -11.31 5.70
N VAL A 72 14.77 -10.98 4.41
CA VAL A 72 15.14 -9.65 3.93
C VAL A 72 13.91 -8.98 3.38
N ASP A 73 13.64 -7.76 3.82
CA ASP A 73 12.71 -6.86 3.16
C ASP A 73 13.46 -6.09 2.08
N ASP A 74 13.16 -6.41 0.82
CA ASP A 74 13.82 -5.81 -0.33
C ASP A 74 13.43 -4.35 -0.54
N SER A 75 12.18 -4.02 -0.19
CA SER A 75 11.60 -2.69 -0.40
C SER A 75 12.23 -1.67 0.55
N HIS A 76 12.53 -2.09 1.78
CA HIS A 76 13.16 -1.24 2.80
C HIS A 76 14.66 -1.51 3.00
N GLY A 77 15.22 -2.53 2.33
CA GLY A 77 16.64 -2.91 2.42
C GLY A 77 17.06 -3.42 3.80
N ARG A 78 16.15 -4.05 4.55
CA ARG A 78 16.37 -4.46 5.96
C ARG A 78 16.38 -5.98 6.09
N PHE A 79 17.17 -6.48 7.05
CA PHE A 79 17.17 -7.88 7.44
C PHE A 79 16.53 -8.01 8.81
N TYR A 80 15.62 -8.98 8.95
CA TYR A 80 14.94 -9.29 10.20
C TYR A 80 15.35 -10.68 10.67
N SER A 81 15.70 -10.78 11.95
CA SER A 81 16.07 -12.06 12.56
C SER A 81 14.83 -12.81 13.03
N GLU A 82 14.93 -14.14 13.12
CA GLU A 82 13.85 -14.95 13.73
C GLU A 82 13.51 -14.47 15.14
N GLY A 83 12.22 -14.38 15.45
CA GLY A 83 11.71 -13.89 16.72
C GLY A 83 11.78 -12.37 16.90
N GLU A 84 12.32 -11.62 15.94
CA GLU A 84 12.36 -10.16 16.01
C GLU A 84 10.94 -9.57 15.96
N ALA A 85 10.64 -8.62 16.87
CA ALA A 85 9.39 -7.88 16.82
C ALA A 85 9.41 -6.89 15.64
N LEU A 86 8.50 -7.10 14.68
CA LEU A 86 8.35 -6.33 13.45
C LEU A 86 7.36 -5.17 13.63
N HIS A 87 6.32 -5.40 14.42
CA HIS A 87 5.30 -4.40 14.69
C HIS A 87 4.73 -4.65 16.08
N SER A 88 4.96 -3.73 17.02
CA SER A 88 4.45 -3.86 18.38
C SER A 88 3.06 -3.27 18.52
N ALA A 89 2.19 -3.96 19.24
CA ALA A 89 0.92 -3.45 19.77
C ALA A 89 1.01 -2.09 20.46
N SER A 90 2.10 -1.89 21.19
CA SER A 90 2.36 -0.69 21.97
C SER A 90 2.81 0.48 21.10
N ASN A 91 3.08 0.23 19.81
CA ASN A 91 3.62 1.22 18.90
C ASN A 91 3.11 1.01 17.47
N LEU A 92 1.79 1.13 17.28
CA LEU A 92 1.13 0.89 16.00
C LEU A 92 1.47 1.94 14.92
N ASN A 93 1.87 3.14 15.35
CA ASN A 93 2.16 4.26 14.45
C ASN A 93 3.54 4.15 13.78
N TYR A 94 4.40 3.26 14.26
CA TYR A 94 5.78 3.13 13.78
C TYR A 94 6.14 1.65 13.57
N PRO A 95 5.48 0.96 12.60
CA PRO A 95 5.88 -0.38 12.21
C PRO A 95 7.33 -0.38 11.70
N LYS A 96 8.07 -1.47 11.94
CA LYS A 96 9.37 -1.65 11.29
C LYS A 96 9.24 -2.03 9.82
N ILE A 97 8.08 -2.58 9.42
CA ILE A 97 7.70 -2.95 8.07
C ILE A 97 6.36 -2.28 7.77
N SER A 98 6.39 -1.28 6.91
CA SER A 98 5.20 -0.69 6.31
C SER A 98 4.80 -1.46 5.05
N VAL A 99 3.51 -1.51 4.76
CA VAL A 99 2.96 -2.10 3.54
C VAL A 99 2.65 -0.95 2.57
N PRO A 100 3.34 -0.86 1.42
CA PRO A 100 3.04 0.16 0.42
C PRO A 100 1.62 0.03 -0.12
N TYR A 101 1.05 1.15 -0.55
CA TYR A 101 -0.30 1.19 -1.11
C TYR A 101 -0.45 2.25 -2.19
N TYR A 102 -1.44 2.06 -3.06
CA TYR A 102 -1.96 3.11 -3.92
C TYR A 102 -3.16 3.78 -3.26
N LYS A 103 -3.10 5.11 -3.12
CA LYS A 103 -4.27 5.94 -2.86
C LYS A 103 -4.91 6.30 -4.19
N VAL A 104 -6.13 5.83 -4.41
CA VAL A 104 -6.93 6.09 -5.60
C VAL A 104 -7.97 7.15 -5.25
N GLU A 105 -7.98 8.22 -6.01
CA GLU A 105 -8.92 9.34 -5.86
C GLU A 105 -9.74 9.47 -7.14
N TYR A 106 -11.06 9.47 -6.99
CA TYR A 106 -12.01 9.83 -8.02
C TYR A 106 -12.65 11.16 -7.66
N SER A 107 -12.70 12.10 -8.60
CA SER A 107 -13.34 13.40 -8.37
C SER A 107 -14.02 13.97 -9.60
N PHE A 108 -15.06 14.76 -9.39
CA PHE A 108 -15.67 15.60 -10.42
C PHE A 108 -16.07 16.94 -9.83
N ASN A 109 -16.13 17.96 -10.69
CA ASN A 109 -16.53 19.30 -10.30
C ASN A 109 -17.96 19.58 -10.78
N LEU A 110 -18.78 20.13 -9.88
CA LEU A 110 -20.14 20.54 -10.18
C LEU A 110 -20.44 21.85 -9.45
N TRP A 111 -20.89 22.87 -10.21
CA TRP A 111 -21.33 24.17 -9.69
C TRP A 111 -20.37 24.83 -8.68
N GLY A 112 -19.06 24.71 -8.93
CA GLY A 112 -18.02 25.31 -8.07
C GLY A 112 -17.61 24.45 -6.86
N SER A 113 -18.20 23.28 -6.68
CA SER A 113 -17.87 22.28 -5.65
C SER A 113 -17.16 21.07 -6.25
N THR A 114 -16.27 20.44 -5.49
CA THR A 114 -15.60 19.19 -5.88
C THR A 114 -16.15 18.03 -5.06
N TYR A 115 -16.70 17.04 -5.75
CA TYR A 115 -17.12 15.77 -5.14
C TYR A 115 -15.99 14.77 -5.30
N MET A 116 -15.62 14.08 -4.22
CA MET A 116 -14.45 13.23 -4.19
C MET A 116 -14.73 11.93 -3.44
N HIS A 117 -14.20 10.83 -3.97
CA HIS A 117 -14.13 9.55 -3.29
C HIS A 117 -12.69 9.04 -3.33
N THR A 118 -12.17 8.60 -2.18
CA THR A 118 -10.83 8.01 -2.09
C THR A 118 -10.86 6.66 -1.43
N PHE A 119 -10.06 5.73 -1.96
CA PHE A 119 -9.82 4.44 -1.35
C PHE A 119 -8.35 4.02 -1.53
N ASP A 120 -7.89 3.15 -0.64
CA ASP A 120 -6.51 2.68 -0.62
C ASP A 120 -6.45 1.21 -1.01
N VAL A 121 -5.47 0.85 -1.83
CA VAL A 121 -5.24 -0.52 -2.30
C VAL A 121 -3.82 -0.92 -1.96
N LEU A 122 -3.67 -1.94 -1.11
CA LEU A 122 -2.36 -2.43 -0.66
C LEU A 122 -1.62 -3.17 -1.78
N PHE A 123 -0.29 -3.12 -1.73
CA PHE A 123 0.56 -3.93 -2.59
C PHE A 123 0.51 -5.40 -2.14
N ASN A 124 0.69 -6.30 -3.09
CA ASN A 124 0.70 -7.73 -2.82
C ASN A 124 2.10 -8.16 -2.36
N PRO A 125 2.21 -8.87 -1.22
CA PRO A 125 3.49 -9.41 -0.81
C PRO A 125 3.89 -10.58 -1.72
N ASN A 126 5.14 -10.56 -2.17
CA ASN A 126 5.76 -11.63 -2.93
C ASN A 126 6.96 -12.14 -2.14
N ILE A 127 6.83 -13.35 -1.59
CA ILE A 127 7.81 -13.97 -0.72
C ILE A 127 8.52 -15.07 -1.50
N VAL A 128 9.79 -14.83 -1.82
CA VAL A 128 10.62 -15.76 -2.60
C VAL A 128 11.88 -16.14 -1.83
N ILE A 129 12.48 -17.28 -2.16
CA ILE A 129 13.79 -17.67 -1.62
C ILE A 129 14.85 -17.26 -2.64
N GLU A 130 15.75 -16.37 -2.24
CA GLU A 130 16.83 -15.88 -3.11
C GLU A 130 18.20 -16.08 -2.46
N LYS A 131 19.21 -16.19 -3.33
CA LYS A 131 20.60 -16.24 -2.91
C LYS A 131 21.11 -14.81 -2.70
N LYS A 132 21.17 -14.33 -1.45
CA LYS A 132 21.71 -12.99 -1.13
C LYS A 132 23.07 -13.06 -0.45
N GLU A 133 23.94 -12.12 -0.80
CA GLU A 133 25.14 -11.83 -0.02
C GLU A 133 24.74 -10.99 1.20
N LEU A 134 24.50 -11.65 2.33
CA LEU A 134 24.24 -10.95 3.58
C LEU A 134 25.55 -10.35 4.09
N SER A 135 25.63 -9.02 4.15
CA SER A 135 26.79 -8.34 4.71
C SER A 135 26.91 -8.62 6.22
N ALA A 136 28.14 -8.58 6.76
CA ALA A 136 28.40 -8.79 8.18
C ALA A 136 27.72 -7.78 9.12
N ARG A 137 27.15 -6.68 8.58
CA ARG A 137 26.32 -5.72 9.34
C ARG A 137 24.88 -6.21 9.55
N MET A 138 24.38 -7.12 8.72
CA MET A 138 23.01 -7.65 8.79
C MET A 138 22.91 -8.89 9.70
N LYS A 139 24.00 -9.64 9.86
CA LYS A 139 24.12 -10.70 10.87
C LYS A 139 24.68 -10.06 12.14
N GLY A 140 23.81 -9.78 13.12
CA GLY A 140 24.24 -9.30 14.44
C GLY A 140 25.48 -10.04 14.92
N SER A 141 26.47 -9.27 15.34
CA SER A 141 27.80 -9.69 15.78
C SER A 141 27.86 -11.07 16.45
N ILE A 142 28.56 -12.03 15.81
CA ILE A 142 29.62 -12.90 16.35
C ILE A 142 30.34 -13.51 15.13
N GLU A 143 31.64 -13.23 15.04
CA GLU A 143 32.65 -13.89 14.20
C GLU A 143 32.29 -14.29 12.74
N MET A 144 32.77 -13.52 11.76
CA MET A 144 33.56 -14.08 10.64
C MET A 144 34.01 -12.97 9.68
N LYS A 145 35.29 -12.60 9.76
CA LYS A 145 36.07 -12.17 8.58
C LYS A 145 36.30 -13.39 7.67
N ARG A 146 35.26 -14.01 7.10
CA ARG A 146 35.43 -15.13 6.15
C ARG A 146 34.31 -15.19 5.13
N LYS A 147 34.70 -14.96 3.87
CA LYS A 147 34.03 -15.24 2.58
C LYS A 147 32.60 -14.70 2.42
N ARG A 148 32.37 -13.96 1.33
CA ARG A 148 31.04 -13.67 0.76
C ARG A 148 30.38 -14.98 0.33
N THR A 149 29.85 -15.75 1.27
CA THR A 149 29.06 -16.95 0.98
C THR A 149 27.61 -16.51 0.87
N SER A 150 27.18 -16.28 -0.37
CA SER A 150 25.79 -16.08 -0.73
C SER A 150 24.92 -17.17 -0.09
N THR A 151 23.94 -16.78 0.72
CA THR A 151 23.08 -17.68 1.49
C THR A 151 21.66 -17.62 0.92
N LEU A 152 20.93 -18.74 0.92
CA LEU A 152 19.51 -18.74 0.59
C LEU A 152 18.73 -18.10 1.76
N VAL A 153 17.94 -17.08 1.46
CA VAL A 153 17.15 -16.34 2.44
C VAL A 153 15.78 -16.02 1.87
N HIS A 154 14.76 -15.97 2.72
CA HIS A 154 13.46 -15.44 2.32
C HIS A 154 13.58 -13.95 2.03
N VAL A 155 12.98 -13.50 0.94
CA VAL A 155 12.96 -12.11 0.50
C VAL A 155 11.52 -11.69 0.32
N LEU A 156 11.11 -10.64 1.06
CA LEU A 156 9.83 -9.98 0.92
C LEU A 156 9.95 -8.85 -0.10
N LYS A 157 9.11 -8.91 -1.14
CA LYS A 157 8.92 -7.87 -2.14
C LYS A 157 7.45 -7.44 -2.15
N PHE A 158 7.19 -6.22 -2.63
CA PHE A 158 5.85 -5.70 -2.80
C PHE A 158 5.56 -5.50 -4.28
N ASP A 159 4.69 -6.33 -4.83
CA ASP A 159 4.23 -6.22 -6.21
C ASP A 159 3.01 -5.29 -6.28
N PRO A 160 2.90 -4.44 -7.31
CA PRO A 160 1.75 -3.56 -7.46
C PRO A 160 0.46 -4.38 -7.62
N PRO A 161 -0.68 -3.91 -7.07
CA PRO A 161 -1.95 -4.59 -7.22
C PRO A 161 -2.47 -4.51 -8.66
N ASP A 162 -3.36 -5.43 -9.02
CA ASP A 162 -4.01 -5.46 -10.34
C ASP A 162 -4.78 -4.16 -10.63
N GLU A 163 -4.63 -3.63 -11.85
CA GLU A 163 -5.28 -2.38 -12.26
C GLU A 163 -6.81 -2.41 -12.14
N LYS A 164 -7.42 -3.60 -12.25
CA LYS A 164 -8.87 -3.77 -12.09
C LYS A 164 -9.36 -3.34 -10.71
N ILE A 165 -8.56 -3.57 -9.67
CA ILE A 165 -8.89 -3.22 -8.28
C ILE A 165 -8.82 -1.69 -8.08
N LEU A 166 -8.08 -0.98 -8.94
CA LEU A 166 -7.94 0.49 -8.91
C LEU A 166 -9.11 1.20 -9.62
N SER A 167 -10.12 0.46 -10.08
CA SER A 167 -11.23 0.99 -10.86
C SER A 167 -12.56 0.90 -10.11
N LEU A 168 -13.33 2.00 -10.16
CA LEU A 168 -14.72 2.01 -9.71
C LEU A 168 -15.65 1.49 -10.81
N ASN A 169 -16.71 0.79 -10.41
CA ASN A 169 -17.79 0.40 -11.30
C ASN A 169 -18.69 1.61 -11.61
N LEU A 170 -18.26 2.42 -12.57
CA LEU A 170 -18.99 3.58 -13.06
C LEU A 170 -19.90 3.21 -14.25
N PRO A 171 -21.01 3.94 -14.47
CA PRO A 171 -21.85 3.73 -15.64
C PRO A 171 -21.06 3.87 -16.96
N ASN A 172 -21.36 3.04 -17.97
CA ASN A 172 -20.61 2.95 -19.23
C ASN A 172 -20.48 4.26 -20.04
N LYS A 173 -21.31 5.27 -19.74
CA LYS A 173 -21.30 6.57 -20.42
C LYS A 173 -20.30 7.56 -19.82
N VAL A 174 -19.67 7.23 -18.69
CA VAL A 174 -18.74 8.11 -17.99
C VAL A 174 -17.37 8.03 -18.64
N ILE A 175 -16.81 9.19 -18.97
CA ILE A 175 -15.41 9.31 -19.37
C ILE A 175 -14.59 9.55 -18.10
N VAL A 176 -13.68 8.62 -17.80
CA VAL A 176 -12.71 8.73 -16.72
C VAL A 176 -11.39 9.24 -17.29
N PHE A 177 -10.89 10.35 -16.75
CA PHE A 177 -9.62 10.94 -17.16
C PHE A 177 -8.53 10.65 -16.13
N ASP A 178 -7.48 9.96 -16.54
CA ASP A 178 -6.34 9.66 -15.68
C ASP A 178 -5.42 10.86 -15.55
N VAL A 179 -5.48 11.50 -14.39
CA VAL A 179 -4.64 12.65 -14.05
C VAL A 179 -3.30 12.14 -13.54
N LYS A 180 -2.31 12.04 -14.43
CA LYS A 180 -0.90 12.01 -14.03
C LYS A 180 -0.54 13.37 -13.42
N LYS A 181 0.31 13.40 -12.39
CA LYS A 181 0.73 14.62 -11.65
C LYS A 181 0.80 15.84 -12.60
N MET A 182 -0.23 16.67 -12.61
CA MET A 182 -0.16 17.99 -13.21
C MET A 182 0.63 18.84 -12.22
N THR A 183 1.95 18.94 -12.40
CA THR A 183 2.68 20.09 -11.88
C THR A 183 2.07 21.31 -12.54
N ARG A 184 1.29 22.11 -11.77
CA ARG A 184 0.98 23.47 -12.19
C ARG A 184 2.31 24.21 -12.27
N VAL A 185 2.82 24.35 -13.49
CA VAL A 185 3.86 25.34 -13.76
C VAL A 185 3.15 26.68 -13.68
N PHE A 186 3.40 27.41 -12.60
CA PHE A 186 3.12 28.84 -12.59
C PHE A 186 4.29 29.48 -13.32
N ASP A 187 4.09 29.88 -14.57
CA ASP A 187 4.99 30.82 -15.22
C ASP A 187 4.87 32.15 -14.45
N ILE A 188 5.97 32.58 -13.85
CA ILE A 188 6.17 33.93 -13.27
C ILE A 188 6.91 34.76 -14.31
#